data_AF-A0A965BBX1-F1
#
_entry.id   AF-A0A965BBX1-F1
#
_cell.length_a   1.000
_cell.length_b   1.000
_cell.length_c   1.000
_cell.angle_alpha   90.00
_cell.angle_beta   90.00
_cell.angle_gamma   90.00
#
_symmetry.space_group_name_H-M   'P 1'
#
loop_
_entity.id
_entity.type
_entity.pdbx_description
1 polymer ?
#
loop_
_entity_poly.entity_id
_entity_poly.type
_entity_poly.pdbx_seq_one_letter_code
_entity_poly.pdbx_strand_id
1 'polypeptide(L)'
;MYPYPIVNVSINGGPARPVLLDSGSTGLVINYVPDGLGSPVFSGGPFTYGSSGPLSYDAYDTTVSFGNGLITAPTAVAVLTASSVAAFNAHWAGIPIDGVWGTGPNNGFPGTSIVFTALPGTLNQGALIDGISDQLTFGPNQVTGVSVAGVPLATLLVQINDGPKVEVTDAYIDSGYNNGYIGTSIYNGPTTSRRTVPAGTRISVYTTDSTLLYSYTTSATNGPLVTSGSVFNTGWTPYTLSPIYNGASPSGFGTTVFGD
;
A
#
# COMPACT_ATOMS: atom_id res chain seq x y z
N MET A 1 -14.14 -9.86 -9.11
CA MET A 1 -12.83 -9.21 -9.31
C MET A 1 -12.80 -8.07 -8.32
N TYR A 2 -11.86 -8.07 -7.38
CA TYR A 2 -11.75 -7.00 -6.40
C TYR A 2 -11.02 -5.82 -7.06
N PRO A 3 -11.45 -4.57 -6.85
CA PRO A 3 -10.70 -3.44 -7.37
C PRO A 3 -9.37 -3.37 -6.61
N TYR A 4 -8.28 -3.61 -7.33
CA TYR A 4 -6.96 -3.16 -6.90
C TYR A 4 -6.91 -1.66 -7.18
N PRO A 5 -6.37 -0.83 -6.27
CA PRO A 5 -6.17 0.58 -6.57
C PRO A 5 -5.08 0.71 -7.63
N ILE A 6 -5.47 0.97 -8.87
CA ILE A 6 -4.55 1.09 -10.01
C ILE A 6 -4.54 2.54 -10.44
N VAL A 7 -3.34 3.10 -10.55
CA VAL A 7 -3.12 4.45 -11.06
C VAL A 7 -2.18 4.41 -12.26
N ASN A 8 -2.29 5.39 -13.15
CA ASN A 8 -1.40 5.49 -14.30
C ASN A 8 -0.24 6.43 -13.98
N VAL A 9 0.98 5.99 -14.27
CA VAL A 9 2.19 6.81 -14.16
C VAL A 9 2.96 6.81 -15.48
N SER A 10 3.62 7.92 -15.80
CA SER A 10 4.53 8.02 -16.93
C SER A 10 5.96 8.22 -16.41
N ILE A 11 6.89 7.42 -16.92
CA ILE A 11 8.30 7.43 -16.52
C ILE A 11 9.13 8.02 -17.64
N ASN A 12 9.97 8.99 -17.31
CA ASN A 12 10.84 9.69 -18.26
C ASN A 12 10.11 10.28 -19.49
N GLY A 13 8.86 10.76 -19.30
CA GLY A 13 8.03 11.27 -20.40
C GLY A 13 7.49 10.21 -21.36
N GLY A 14 7.66 8.93 -21.05
CA GLY A 14 7.09 7.81 -21.81
C GLY A 14 5.56 7.68 -21.68
N PRO A 15 4.95 6.67 -22.31
CA PRO A 15 3.51 6.44 -22.20
C PRO A 15 3.10 6.17 -20.75
N ALA A 16 1.90 6.63 -20.38
CA ALA A 16 1.33 6.32 -19.08
C ALA A 16 0.97 4.83 -18.98
N ARG A 17 1.33 4.19 -17.87
CA ARG A 17 1.18 2.76 -17.62
C ARG A 17 0.57 2.49 -16.24
N PRO A 18 -0.24 1.43 -16.10
CA PRO A 18 -0.92 1.11 -14.85
C PRO A 18 0.04 0.56 -13.82
N VAL A 19 -0.02 1.05 -12.59
CA VAL A 19 0.72 0.53 -11.44
C VAL A 19 -0.22 0.34 -10.25
N LEU A 20 0.02 -0.69 -9.45
CA LEU A 20 -0.68 -0.90 -8.18
C LEU A 20 -0.27 0.17 -7.17
N LEU A 21 -1.22 0.89 -6.58
CA LEU A 21 -0.98 1.80 -5.47
C LEU A 21 -0.91 1.00 -4.17
N ASP A 22 0.28 0.96 -3.56
CA ASP A 22 0.58 0.08 -2.44
C ASP A 22 1.16 0.88 -1.28
N SER A 23 0.35 1.16 -0.24
CA SER A 23 0.88 1.79 0.98
C SER A 23 1.67 0.82 1.86
N GLY A 24 1.53 -0.49 1.64
CA GLY A 24 2.28 -1.55 2.31
C GLY A 24 3.75 -1.63 1.94
N SER A 25 4.20 -0.97 0.87
CA SER A 25 5.60 -0.94 0.43
C SER A 25 6.11 0.47 0.15
N THR A 26 7.39 0.60 -0.17
CA THR A 26 8.08 1.87 -0.46
C THR A 26 8.72 1.83 -1.85
N GLY A 27 8.48 2.89 -2.63
CA GLY A 27 9.13 3.14 -3.92
C GLY A 27 8.43 2.52 -5.12
N LEU A 28 8.81 2.98 -6.31
CA LEU A 28 8.19 2.55 -7.56
C LEU A 28 9.03 1.47 -8.22
N VAL A 29 8.48 0.27 -8.33
CA VAL A 29 9.07 -0.88 -9.03
C VAL A 29 8.27 -1.17 -10.30
N ILE A 30 8.93 -1.17 -11.46
CA ILE A 30 8.30 -1.44 -12.75
C ILE A 30 8.89 -2.69 -13.42
N ASN A 31 8.05 -3.40 -14.19
CA ASN A 31 8.39 -4.66 -14.87
C ASN A 31 8.79 -4.47 -16.34
N TYR A 32 9.00 -3.23 -16.77
CA TYR A 32 9.41 -2.85 -18.13
C TYR A 32 10.56 -1.84 -18.07
N VAL A 33 11.28 -1.68 -19.18
CA VAL A 33 12.40 -0.74 -19.28
C VAL A 33 11.94 0.51 -20.06
N PRO A 34 11.80 1.68 -19.40
CA PRO A 34 11.59 2.95 -20.08
C PRO A 34 12.79 3.33 -20.97
N ASP A 35 12.53 4.06 -22.04
CA ASP A 35 13.57 4.57 -22.92
C ASP A 35 14.35 5.73 -22.24
N GLY A 36 15.64 5.85 -22.57
CA GLY A 36 16.44 7.03 -22.24
C GLY A 36 16.78 7.21 -20.76
N LEU A 37 16.75 6.15 -19.94
CA LEU A 37 17.07 6.23 -18.50
C LEU A 37 18.57 6.47 -18.20
N GLY A 38 19.46 6.26 -19.16
CA GLY A 38 20.91 6.31 -18.94
C GLY A 38 21.43 5.09 -18.18
N SER A 39 22.41 5.29 -17.29
CA SER A 39 22.98 4.22 -16.47
C SER A 39 22.27 4.10 -15.12
N PRO A 40 22.13 2.89 -14.56
CA PRO A 40 21.57 2.73 -13.23
C PRO A 40 22.46 3.37 -12.18
N VAL A 41 21.83 3.94 -11.14
CA VAL A 41 22.52 4.55 -10.00
C VAL A 41 22.71 3.58 -8.84
N PHE A 42 21.94 2.48 -8.83
CA PHE A 42 21.99 1.44 -7.81
C PHE A 42 21.42 0.13 -8.35
N SER A 43 21.85 -1.01 -7.81
CA SER A 43 21.26 -2.32 -8.08
C SER A 43 20.86 -2.97 -6.75
N GLY A 44 19.65 -3.50 -6.68
CA GLY A 44 19.04 -4.02 -5.45
C GLY A 44 18.45 -5.42 -5.57
N GLY A 45 18.17 -6.01 -4.41
CA GLY A 45 17.58 -7.34 -4.24
C GLY A 45 18.52 -8.35 -3.56
N PRO A 46 18.03 -9.58 -3.29
CA PRO A 46 16.67 -10.06 -3.58
C PRO A 46 15.62 -9.46 -2.63
N PHE A 47 14.40 -9.24 -3.12
CA PHE A 47 13.22 -8.86 -2.32
C PHE A 47 11.97 -9.63 -2.80
N THR A 48 10.84 -9.50 -2.11
CA THR A 48 9.58 -10.17 -2.47
C THR A 48 8.37 -9.26 -2.30
N TYR A 49 7.39 -9.37 -3.20
CA TYR A 49 6.02 -8.93 -2.96
C TYR A 49 5.20 -10.14 -2.54
N GLY A 50 4.73 -10.18 -1.28
CA GLY A 50 4.02 -11.35 -0.74
C GLY A 50 4.76 -12.65 -1.03
N SER A 51 4.21 -13.48 -1.93
CA SER A 51 4.77 -14.76 -2.33
C SER A 51 5.36 -14.79 -3.76
N SER A 52 5.82 -13.65 -4.30
CA SER A 52 6.26 -13.50 -5.69
C SER A 52 7.49 -14.34 -6.10
N GLY A 53 8.19 -14.95 -5.14
CA GLY A 53 9.58 -15.37 -5.34
C GLY A 53 10.53 -14.17 -5.35
N PRO A 54 11.86 -14.43 -5.29
CA PRO A 54 12.86 -13.38 -5.18
C PRO A 54 12.93 -12.53 -6.47
N LEU A 55 12.96 -11.22 -6.29
CA LEU A 55 13.05 -10.21 -7.34
C LEU A 55 14.30 -9.35 -7.12
N SER A 56 14.88 -8.87 -8.22
CA SER A 56 16.01 -7.94 -8.26
C SER A 56 15.72 -6.81 -9.24
N TYR A 57 16.34 -5.67 -9.02
CA TYR A 57 16.14 -4.46 -9.83
C TYR A 57 17.41 -3.65 -10.00
N ASP A 58 17.41 -2.80 -11.02
CA ASP A 58 18.31 -1.67 -11.18
C ASP A 58 17.52 -0.38 -11.00
N ALA A 59 18.00 0.54 -10.17
CA ALA A 59 17.35 1.83 -9.93
C ALA A 59 17.96 2.93 -10.79
N TYR A 60 17.10 3.83 -11.27
CA TYR A 60 17.45 4.94 -12.15
C TYR A 60 16.84 6.22 -11.59
N ASP A 61 17.59 7.33 -11.61
CA ASP A 61 17.05 8.64 -11.27
C ASP A 61 16.36 9.24 -12.49
N THR A 62 15.04 9.35 -12.42
CA THR A 62 14.21 9.85 -13.53
C THR A 62 12.95 10.54 -13.03
N THR A 63 12.22 11.20 -13.92
CA THR A 63 10.95 11.86 -13.59
C THR A 63 9.79 10.88 -13.61
N VAL A 64 8.86 11.03 -12.67
CA VAL A 64 7.57 10.36 -12.69
C VAL A 64 6.47 11.40 -12.87
N SER A 65 5.57 11.17 -13.82
CA SER A 65 4.40 12.00 -14.09
C SER A 65 3.12 11.26 -13.70
N PHE A 66 2.23 11.97 -13.01
CA PHE A 66 0.90 11.49 -12.62
C PHE A 66 -0.20 12.10 -13.52
N GLY A 67 0.18 12.70 -14.65
CA GLY A 67 -0.73 13.45 -15.53
C GLY A 67 -0.95 14.90 -15.07
N ASN A 68 -1.69 15.68 -15.87
CA ASN A 68 -2.09 17.07 -15.55
C ASN A 68 -0.95 18.02 -15.15
N GLY A 69 0.28 17.76 -15.63
CA GLY A 69 1.46 18.56 -15.28
C GLY A 69 2.07 18.24 -13.91
N LEU A 70 1.56 17.23 -13.20
CA LEU A 70 2.11 16.74 -11.93
C LEU A 70 3.32 15.85 -12.23
N ILE A 71 4.50 16.45 -12.22
CA ILE A 71 5.77 15.79 -12.55
C ILE A 71 6.74 15.98 -11.38
N THR A 72 7.40 14.90 -10.97
CA THR A 72 8.43 14.94 -9.94
C THR A 72 9.73 15.56 -10.47
N ALA A 73 10.55 16.10 -9.57
CA ALA A 73 12.00 16.14 -9.81
C ALA A 73 12.53 14.69 -10.02
N PRO A 74 13.73 14.49 -10.58
CA PRO A 74 14.33 13.17 -10.68
C PRO A 74 14.32 12.44 -9.32
N THR A 75 13.81 11.20 -9.32
CA THR A 75 13.70 10.33 -8.16
C THR A 75 13.98 8.89 -8.57
N ALA A 76 14.39 8.06 -7.61
CA ALA A 76 14.73 6.67 -7.88
C ALA A 76 13.50 5.86 -8.30
N VAL A 77 13.57 5.27 -9.50
CA VAL A 77 12.61 4.29 -10.03
C VAL A 77 13.35 2.96 -10.22
N ALA A 78 12.84 1.90 -9.60
CA ALA A 78 13.40 0.55 -9.70
C ALA A 78 12.83 -0.17 -10.93
N VAL A 79 13.71 -0.62 -11.82
CA VAL A 79 13.37 -1.42 -13.00
C VAL A 79 13.78 -2.85 -12.73
N LEU A 80 12.82 -3.78 -12.75
CA LEU A 80 13.10 -5.19 -12.54
C LEU A 80 14.11 -5.71 -13.58
N THR A 81 15.05 -6.53 -13.12
CA THR A 81 15.95 -7.25 -14.03
C THR A 81 15.15 -8.22 -14.90
N ALA A 82 15.67 -8.54 -16.09
CA ALA A 82 14.99 -9.44 -17.03
C ALA A 82 14.63 -10.81 -16.40
N SER A 83 15.46 -11.32 -15.47
CA SER A 83 15.20 -12.56 -14.74
C SER A 83 14.05 -12.45 -13.72
N SER A 84 13.73 -11.25 -13.26
CA SER A 84 12.69 -10.99 -12.25
C SER A 84 11.32 -10.72 -12.85
N VAL A 85 11.25 -10.23 -14.10
CA VAL A 85 9.98 -9.87 -14.77
C VAL A 85 9.01 -11.06 -14.83
N ALA A 86 9.50 -12.27 -15.14
CA ALA A 86 8.64 -13.45 -15.21
C ALA A 86 8.01 -13.81 -13.87
N ALA A 87 8.79 -13.74 -12.77
CA ALA A 87 8.30 -14.00 -11.42
C ALA A 87 7.28 -12.95 -10.96
N PHE A 88 7.54 -11.67 -11.25
CA PHE A 88 6.60 -10.58 -10.99
C PHE A 88 5.26 -10.80 -11.73
N ASN A 89 5.31 -11.09 -13.04
CA ASN A 89 4.12 -11.30 -13.85
C ASN A 89 3.33 -12.54 -13.42
N ALA A 90 4.02 -13.60 -12.98
CA ALA A 90 3.37 -14.79 -12.45
C ALA A 90 2.65 -14.50 -11.13
N HIS A 91 3.23 -13.68 -10.25
CA HIS A 91 2.62 -13.30 -8.98
C HIS A 91 1.33 -12.50 -9.18
N TRP A 92 1.36 -11.52 -10.07
CA TRP A 92 0.23 -10.62 -10.35
C TRP A 92 -0.63 -11.08 -11.54
N ALA A 93 -0.58 -12.37 -11.88
CA ALA A 93 -1.32 -12.90 -13.01
C ALA A 93 -2.83 -12.59 -12.92
N GLY A 94 -3.37 -11.97 -13.98
CA GLY A 94 -4.77 -11.56 -14.05
C GLY A 94 -5.06 -10.14 -13.54
N ILE A 95 -4.03 -9.40 -13.12
CA ILE A 95 -4.12 -7.99 -12.71
C ILE A 95 -3.31 -7.16 -13.72
N PRO A 96 -3.92 -6.19 -14.41
CA PRO A 96 -3.29 -5.48 -15.51
C PRO A 96 -2.37 -4.35 -15.01
N ILE A 97 -1.25 -4.72 -14.39
CA ILE A 97 -0.26 -3.77 -13.87
C ILE A 97 1.12 -3.98 -14.50
N ASP A 98 1.81 -2.87 -14.71
CA ASP A 98 3.19 -2.79 -15.21
C ASP A 98 4.19 -2.46 -14.06
N GLY A 99 3.70 -2.45 -12.81
CA GLY A 99 4.50 -2.14 -11.64
C GLY A 99 3.70 -2.00 -10.36
N VAL A 100 4.43 -1.77 -9.26
CA VAL A 100 3.90 -1.49 -7.93
C VAL A 100 4.50 -0.17 -7.46
N TRP A 101 3.64 0.74 -7.02
CA TRP A 101 4.00 2.02 -6.45
C TRP A 101 3.78 2.01 -4.95
N GLY A 102 4.87 1.74 -4.24
CA GLY A 102 5.02 1.85 -2.80
C GLY A 102 4.92 3.29 -2.30
N THR A 103 3.91 3.59 -1.47
CA THR A 103 3.67 4.92 -0.87
C THR A 103 3.90 4.97 0.64
N GLY A 104 4.27 3.85 1.24
CA GLY A 104 4.57 3.71 2.65
C GLY A 104 5.94 4.27 3.04
N PRO A 105 6.05 5.36 3.81
CA PRO A 105 7.33 5.91 4.26
C PRO A 105 8.15 5.01 5.19
N ASN A 106 7.52 4.21 6.06
CA ASN A 106 8.21 3.53 7.16
C ASN A 106 8.43 2.01 6.99
N ASN A 107 8.16 1.45 5.80
CA ASN A 107 8.58 0.09 5.47
C ASN A 107 10.00 0.09 4.86
N GLY A 108 10.36 1.09 4.06
CA GLY A 108 11.70 1.26 3.50
C GLY A 108 12.10 0.24 2.43
N PHE A 109 11.15 -0.55 1.93
CA PHE A 109 11.39 -1.64 0.99
C PHE A 109 10.26 -1.77 -0.05
N PRO A 110 10.55 -2.18 -1.30
CA PRO A 110 11.87 -2.53 -1.83
C PRO A 110 12.67 -1.35 -2.40
N GLY A 111 12.01 -0.21 -2.64
CA GLY A 111 12.64 1.00 -3.14
C GLY A 111 13.22 1.88 -2.03
N THR A 112 14.06 2.83 -2.43
CA THR A 112 14.81 3.72 -1.52
C THR A 112 14.22 5.12 -1.39
N SER A 113 13.12 5.41 -2.08
CA SER A 113 12.46 6.71 -2.08
C SER A 113 10.94 6.57 -2.13
N ILE A 114 10.22 7.58 -1.64
CA ILE A 114 8.77 7.70 -1.81
C ILE A 114 8.53 8.68 -2.95
N VAL A 115 8.09 8.20 -4.11
CA VAL A 115 8.08 9.00 -5.35
C VAL A 115 7.37 10.35 -5.22
N PHE A 116 6.22 10.41 -4.54
CA PHE A 116 5.48 11.67 -4.42
C PHE A 116 6.24 12.72 -3.60
N THR A 117 7.22 12.34 -2.77
CA THR A 117 8.02 13.32 -2.01
C THR A 117 8.94 14.16 -2.91
N ALA A 118 9.15 13.73 -4.15
CA ALA A 118 9.85 14.49 -5.18
C ALA A 118 8.94 15.45 -5.98
N LEU A 119 7.64 15.54 -5.65
CA LEU A 119 6.74 16.56 -6.23
C LEU A 119 7.09 17.97 -5.70
N PRO A 120 6.82 19.02 -6.49
CA PRO A 120 7.18 20.38 -6.10
C PRO A 120 6.28 20.96 -5.00
N GLY A 121 6.84 21.87 -4.20
CA GLY A 121 6.09 22.67 -3.23
C GLY A 121 5.43 21.81 -2.15
N THR A 122 4.15 22.07 -1.89
CA THR A 122 3.38 21.36 -0.84
C THR A 122 2.84 20.02 -1.31
N LEU A 123 2.96 19.67 -2.59
CA LEU A 123 2.46 18.40 -3.14
C LEU A 123 3.21 17.18 -2.60
N ASN A 124 4.43 17.38 -2.07
CA ASN A 124 5.28 16.32 -1.52
C ASN A 124 4.89 15.84 -0.12
N GLN A 125 3.91 16.49 0.53
CA GLN A 125 3.62 16.24 1.94
C GLN A 125 2.88 14.93 2.18
N GLY A 126 2.20 14.39 1.18
CA GLY A 126 1.44 13.15 1.31
C GLY A 126 0.48 12.92 0.15
N ALA A 127 -0.33 11.87 0.29
CA ALA A 127 -1.37 11.52 -0.66
C ALA A 127 -2.64 11.08 0.07
N LEU A 128 -3.78 11.66 -0.29
CA LEU A 128 -5.11 11.21 0.10
C LEU A 128 -5.61 10.18 -0.90
N ILE A 129 -5.92 8.98 -0.40
CA ILE A 129 -6.45 7.86 -1.17
C ILE A 129 -7.94 7.72 -0.83
N ASP A 130 -8.80 8.00 -1.80
CA ASP A 130 -10.25 7.89 -1.66
C ASP A 130 -10.79 6.83 -2.63
N GLY A 131 -11.00 5.61 -2.12
CA GLY A 131 -11.56 4.51 -2.89
C GLY A 131 -13.06 4.61 -3.14
N ILE A 132 -13.76 5.55 -2.50
CA ILE A 132 -15.19 5.81 -2.72
C ILE A 132 -15.34 6.70 -3.96
N SER A 133 -14.52 7.74 -4.06
CA SER A 133 -14.54 8.68 -5.18
C SER A 133 -13.62 8.28 -6.34
N ASP A 134 -12.83 7.22 -6.18
CA ASP A 134 -11.78 6.79 -7.12
C ASP A 134 -10.75 7.91 -7.39
N GLN A 135 -10.26 8.53 -6.31
CA GLN A 135 -9.36 9.68 -6.36
C GLN A 135 -8.08 9.48 -5.56
N LEU A 136 -7.00 10.01 -6.14
CA LEU A 136 -5.71 10.20 -5.49
C LEU A 136 -5.37 11.70 -5.51
N THR A 137 -5.24 12.31 -4.34
CA THR A 137 -4.95 13.74 -4.22
C THR A 137 -3.64 13.95 -3.49
N PHE A 138 -2.70 14.68 -4.11
CA PHE A 138 -1.41 15.00 -3.49
C PHE A 138 -1.45 16.27 -2.66
N GLY A 139 -0.62 16.29 -1.61
CA GLY A 139 -0.27 17.49 -0.86
C GLY A 139 -0.62 17.42 0.62
N PRO A 140 -0.94 18.56 1.27
CA PRO A 140 -1.26 18.58 2.69
C PRO A 140 -2.54 17.77 2.98
N ASN A 141 -2.66 17.26 4.20
CA ASN A 141 -3.89 16.61 4.64
C ASN A 141 -5.09 17.56 4.51
N GLN A 142 -6.14 17.13 3.81
CA GLN A 142 -7.38 17.88 3.63
C GLN A 142 -8.57 17.28 4.39
N VAL A 143 -8.39 16.12 5.06
CA VAL A 143 -9.45 15.44 5.80
C VAL A 143 -9.31 15.62 7.30
N THR A 144 -10.44 15.81 7.98
CA THR A 144 -10.55 15.65 9.42
C THR A 144 -10.75 14.18 9.75
N GLY A 145 -10.24 13.75 10.91
CA GLY A 145 -10.49 12.41 11.40
C GLY A 145 -9.41 11.94 12.36
N VAL A 146 -9.27 10.63 12.49
CA VAL A 146 -8.42 10.00 13.50
C VAL A 146 -7.05 9.69 12.91
N SER A 147 -6.01 10.21 13.55
CA SER A 147 -4.62 10.01 13.14
C SER A 147 -3.97 8.85 13.89
N VAL A 148 -3.20 8.05 13.16
CA VAL A 148 -2.22 7.12 13.71
C VAL A 148 -0.83 7.46 13.20
N ALA A 149 0.15 7.30 14.08
CA ALA A 149 1.53 7.50 13.72
C ALA A 149 2.00 6.30 12.88
N GLY A 150 2.69 6.57 11.77
CA GLY A 150 3.21 5.54 10.88
C GLY A 150 2.40 5.31 9.61
N VAL A 151 3.08 4.87 8.55
CA VAL A 151 2.50 4.22 7.36
C VAL A 151 3.60 3.46 6.59
N PRO A 152 3.42 2.15 6.31
CA PRO A 152 2.25 1.32 6.63
C PRO A 152 2.17 0.83 8.08
N LEU A 153 3.27 0.84 8.83
CA LEU A 153 3.33 0.17 10.13
C LEU A 153 2.78 1.07 11.24
N ALA A 154 1.82 0.55 12.00
CA ALA A 154 1.24 1.18 13.18
C ALA A 154 0.92 0.15 14.29
N THR A 155 0.80 0.60 15.53
CA THR A 155 0.21 -0.20 16.61
C THR A 155 -1.29 0.05 16.65
N LEU A 156 -2.08 -1.01 16.46
CA LEU A 156 -3.53 -0.95 16.38
C LEU A 156 -4.19 -1.89 17.40
N LEU A 157 -5.41 -1.56 17.83
CA LEU A 157 -6.28 -2.48 18.56
C LEU A 157 -7.30 -3.06 17.58
N VAL A 158 -7.37 -4.40 17.49
CA VAL A 158 -8.33 -5.10 16.64
C VAL A 158 -9.37 -5.81 17.51
N GLN A 159 -10.63 -5.63 17.19
CA GLN A 159 -11.76 -6.26 17.86
C GLN A 159 -12.56 -7.12 16.89
N ILE A 160 -12.86 -8.35 17.30
CA ILE A 160 -13.74 -9.26 16.58
C ILE A 160 -15.09 -9.32 17.30
N ASN A 161 -16.16 -9.00 16.59
CA ASN A 161 -17.52 -8.86 17.13
C ASN A 161 -17.54 -7.93 18.36
N ASP A 162 -18.03 -8.43 19.50
CA ASP A 162 -18.02 -7.75 20.80
C ASP A 162 -16.94 -8.32 21.75
N GLY A 163 -15.96 -9.04 21.20
CA GLY A 163 -14.86 -9.63 21.95
C GLY A 163 -13.88 -8.61 22.51
N PRO A 164 -12.82 -9.07 23.21
CA PRO A 164 -11.76 -8.19 23.68
C PRO A 164 -11.00 -7.56 22.50
N LYS A 165 -10.51 -6.34 22.71
CA LYS A 165 -9.54 -5.70 21.81
C LYS A 165 -8.18 -6.37 21.99
N VAL A 166 -7.56 -6.75 20.89
CA VAL A 166 -6.21 -7.33 20.85
C VAL A 166 -5.28 -6.28 20.26
N GLU A 167 -4.22 -5.94 20.99
CA GLU A 167 -3.17 -5.06 20.47
C GLU A 167 -2.29 -5.82 19.47
N VAL A 168 -2.03 -5.17 18.34
CA VAL A 168 -1.16 -5.67 17.27
C VAL A 168 -0.13 -4.60 16.98
N THR A 169 1.11 -4.87 17.36
CA THR A 169 2.27 -4.07 16.97
C THR A 169 2.62 -4.35 15.51
N ASP A 170 3.11 -3.36 14.79
CA ASP A 170 3.51 -3.48 13.38
C ASP A 170 2.39 -4.00 12.47
N ALA A 171 1.16 -3.56 12.73
CA ALA A 171 0.03 -3.80 11.84
C ALA A 171 0.20 -2.98 10.55
N TYR A 172 -0.07 -3.59 9.40
CA TYR A 172 0.04 -2.96 8.09
C TYR A 172 -1.27 -2.27 7.69
N ILE A 173 -1.21 -0.96 7.48
CA ILE A 173 -2.25 -0.19 6.78
C ILE A 173 -1.87 -0.14 5.30
N ASP A 174 -2.46 -1.04 4.52
CA ASP A 174 -1.92 -1.46 3.22
C ASP A 174 -3.01 -1.52 2.13
N SER A 175 -2.94 -0.60 1.18
CA SER A 175 -3.85 -0.51 0.03
C SER A 175 -3.58 -1.57 -1.05
N GLY A 176 -2.37 -2.12 -1.12
CA GLY A 176 -1.93 -3.05 -2.16
C GLY A 176 -2.46 -4.47 -1.96
N TYR A 177 -2.89 -4.83 -0.75
CA TYR A 177 -3.24 -6.20 -0.40
C TYR A 177 -4.75 -6.46 -0.26
N ASN A 178 -5.46 -6.64 -1.39
CA ASN A 178 -6.83 -7.16 -1.51
C ASN A 178 -7.71 -7.03 -0.23
N ASN A 179 -8.00 -8.13 0.48
CA ASN A 179 -8.84 -8.16 1.69
C ASN A 179 -8.07 -8.14 3.01
N GLY A 180 -6.75 -7.99 2.97
CA GLY A 180 -5.93 -8.07 4.17
C GLY A 180 -5.72 -9.50 4.69
N TYR A 181 -5.04 -9.58 5.83
CA TYR A 181 -4.86 -10.82 6.59
C TYR A 181 -4.95 -10.57 8.09
N ILE A 182 -5.31 -11.62 8.84
CA ILE A 182 -5.47 -11.57 10.28
C ILE A 182 -4.86 -12.81 10.94
N GLY A 183 -4.07 -12.58 11.98
CA GLY A 183 -3.38 -13.60 12.75
C GLY A 183 -4.32 -14.42 13.64
N THR A 184 -4.00 -15.70 13.84
CA THR A 184 -4.76 -16.62 14.72
C THR A 184 -4.77 -16.19 16.20
N SER A 185 -3.86 -15.31 16.63
CA SER A 185 -3.90 -14.72 17.98
C SER A 185 -5.00 -13.66 18.14
N ILE A 186 -5.47 -13.09 17.04
CA ILE A 186 -6.53 -12.06 16.99
C ILE A 186 -7.86 -12.73 16.65
N TYR A 187 -7.86 -13.63 15.66
CA TYR A 187 -9.04 -14.38 15.22
C TYR A 187 -8.85 -15.89 15.40
N ASN A 188 -9.54 -16.46 16.38
CA ASN A 188 -9.53 -17.91 16.68
C ASN A 188 -10.85 -18.62 16.32
N GLY A 189 -11.71 -17.95 15.55
CA GLY A 189 -13.00 -18.47 15.11
C GLY A 189 -12.91 -19.44 13.91
N PRO A 190 -14.06 -19.94 13.42
CA PRO A 190 -14.11 -20.82 12.24
C PRO A 190 -13.63 -20.09 10.99
N THR A 191 -13.07 -20.80 10.01
CA THR A 191 -12.66 -20.22 8.72
C THR A 191 -13.45 -20.80 7.56
N THR A 192 -13.55 -20.05 6.47
CA THR A 192 -14.08 -20.59 5.20
C THR A 192 -13.13 -21.66 4.62
N SER A 193 -13.56 -22.36 3.56
CA SER A 193 -12.69 -23.28 2.80
C SER A 193 -11.47 -22.58 2.17
N ARG A 194 -11.54 -21.26 1.97
CA ARG A 194 -10.41 -20.43 1.50
C ARG A 194 -9.56 -19.87 2.64
N ARG A 195 -9.76 -20.36 3.86
CA ARG A 195 -9.09 -19.90 5.09
C ARG A 195 -9.32 -18.42 5.40
N THR A 196 -10.43 -17.83 4.96
CA THR A 196 -10.78 -16.45 5.29
C THR A 196 -11.73 -16.39 6.48
N VAL A 197 -11.83 -15.22 7.12
CA VAL A 197 -12.89 -14.94 8.10
C VAL A 197 -14.26 -15.06 7.41
N PRO A 198 -15.21 -15.84 7.95
CA PRO A 198 -16.54 -16.02 7.37
C PRO A 198 -17.36 -14.74 7.36
N ALA A 199 -18.30 -14.64 6.42
CA ALA A 199 -19.27 -13.55 6.32
C ALA A 199 -20.07 -13.37 7.63
N GLY A 200 -20.45 -12.13 7.94
CA GLY A 200 -21.21 -11.79 9.14
C GLY A 200 -20.35 -11.55 10.38
N THR A 201 -19.03 -11.60 10.27
CA THR A 201 -18.11 -11.28 11.37
C THR A 201 -17.82 -9.78 11.37
N ARG A 202 -18.09 -9.08 12.48
CA ARG A 202 -17.72 -7.67 12.60
C ARG A 202 -16.25 -7.56 12.98
N ILE A 203 -15.52 -6.74 12.25
CA ILE A 203 -14.12 -6.40 12.54
C ILE A 203 -14.08 -4.89 12.74
N SER A 204 -13.62 -4.48 13.92
CA SER A 204 -13.47 -3.07 14.28
C SER A 204 -12.02 -2.80 14.67
N VAL A 205 -11.44 -1.73 14.14
CA VAL A 205 -10.04 -1.37 14.34
C VAL A 205 -9.97 0.01 14.98
N TYR A 206 -9.10 0.12 15.98
CA TYR A 206 -8.98 1.30 16.83
C TYR A 206 -7.52 1.71 16.98
N THR A 207 -7.31 2.96 17.38
CA THR A 207 -6.07 3.43 17.99
C THR A 207 -5.83 2.75 19.35
N THR A 208 -4.62 2.88 19.89
CA THR A 208 -4.26 2.35 21.23
C THR A 208 -5.03 3.00 22.38
N ASP A 209 -5.55 4.22 22.19
CA ASP A 209 -6.44 4.89 23.15
C ASP A 209 -7.92 4.53 23.00
N SER A 210 -8.23 3.50 22.18
CA SER A 210 -9.57 3.00 21.91
C SER A 210 -10.48 3.91 21.06
N THR A 211 -9.95 4.90 20.38
CA THR A 211 -10.67 5.67 19.34
C THR A 211 -10.87 4.82 18.09
N LEU A 212 -12.10 4.74 17.58
CA LEU A 212 -12.43 3.93 16.40
C LEU A 212 -11.80 4.54 15.14
N LEU A 213 -11.10 3.73 14.35
CA LEU A 213 -10.60 4.11 13.02
C LEU A 213 -11.59 3.70 11.94
N TYR A 214 -11.99 2.43 11.92
CA TYR A 214 -13.01 1.93 11.01
C TYR A 214 -13.62 0.63 11.55
N SER A 215 -14.80 0.29 11.04
CA SER A 215 -15.47 -0.98 11.33
C SER A 215 -16.23 -1.46 10.10
N TYR A 216 -16.23 -2.77 9.89
CA TYR A 216 -17.03 -3.40 8.84
C TYR A 216 -17.48 -4.80 9.25
N THR A 217 -18.47 -5.31 8.54
CA THR A 217 -18.89 -6.71 8.65
C THR A 217 -18.43 -7.44 7.40
N THR A 218 -17.72 -8.55 7.60
CA THR A 218 -17.24 -9.37 6.50
C THR A 218 -18.41 -9.88 5.64
N SER A 219 -18.16 -10.06 4.35
CA SER A 219 -19.11 -10.61 3.40
C SER A 219 -18.58 -11.91 2.78
N ALA A 220 -19.38 -12.54 1.90
CA ALA A 220 -18.93 -13.73 1.18
C ALA A 220 -17.68 -13.48 0.31
N THR A 221 -17.43 -12.22 -0.06
CA THR A 221 -16.31 -11.80 -0.91
C THR A 221 -15.31 -10.89 -0.19
N ASN A 222 -15.65 -10.34 0.97
CA ASN A 222 -14.78 -9.49 1.79
C ASN A 222 -14.54 -10.10 3.17
N GLY A 223 -13.44 -10.85 3.30
CA GLY A 223 -12.95 -11.32 4.58
C GLY A 223 -11.45 -11.54 4.51
N PRO A 224 -10.67 -11.12 5.52
CA PRO A 224 -9.22 -11.26 5.52
C PRO A 224 -8.82 -12.73 5.56
N LEU A 225 -7.67 -13.03 4.97
CA LEU A 225 -7.06 -14.35 5.08
C LEU A 225 -6.61 -14.59 6.52
N VAL A 226 -6.97 -15.73 7.10
CA VAL A 226 -6.50 -16.14 8.42
C VAL A 226 -5.13 -16.80 8.29
N THR A 227 -4.13 -16.21 8.95
CA THR A 227 -2.74 -16.66 8.97
C THR A 227 -2.26 -16.90 10.41
N SER A 228 -1.15 -17.61 10.60
CA SER A 228 -0.60 -17.85 11.93
C SER A 228 0.03 -16.60 12.54
N GLY A 229 -0.04 -16.47 13.87
CA GLY A 229 0.73 -15.48 14.64
C GLY A 229 -0.06 -14.23 15.02
N SER A 230 0.67 -13.15 15.33
CA SER A 230 0.14 -11.84 15.77
C SER A 230 0.37 -10.79 14.69
N VAL A 231 -0.20 -11.03 13.51
CA VAL A 231 -0.05 -10.16 12.35
C VAL A 231 -1.41 -9.64 11.93
N PHE A 232 -1.45 -8.41 11.43
CA PHE A 232 -2.66 -7.81 10.88
C PHE A 232 -2.31 -6.93 9.70
N ASN A 233 -3.11 -7.02 8.65
CA ASN A 233 -3.02 -6.16 7.48
C ASN A 233 -4.45 -5.80 7.08
N THR A 234 -4.70 -4.50 6.93
CA THR A 234 -6.05 -3.96 6.68
C THR A 234 -6.61 -4.34 5.31
N GLY A 235 -5.71 -4.56 4.34
CA GLY A 235 -6.02 -4.57 2.92
C GLY A 235 -6.67 -3.28 2.43
N TRP A 236 -7.33 -3.39 1.27
CA TRP A 236 -8.03 -2.28 0.60
C TRP A 236 -9.33 -1.86 1.32
N THR A 237 -9.88 -2.71 2.20
CA THR A 237 -11.19 -2.48 2.82
C THR A 237 -11.38 -1.09 3.43
N PRO A 238 -10.51 -0.57 4.33
CA PRO A 238 -10.78 0.73 4.94
C PRO A 238 -10.77 1.90 3.93
N TYR A 239 -10.02 1.79 2.83
CA TYR A 239 -10.01 2.79 1.75
C TYR A 239 -11.33 2.85 0.97
N THR A 240 -12.16 1.80 1.07
CA THR A 240 -13.54 1.78 0.52
C THR A 240 -14.60 2.29 1.49
N LEU A 241 -14.22 2.57 2.74
CA LEU A 241 -15.12 3.04 3.79
C LEU A 241 -14.98 4.54 4.06
N SER A 242 -13.76 5.06 3.91
CA SER A 242 -13.42 6.46 4.14
C SER A 242 -12.16 6.84 3.34
N PRO A 243 -11.97 8.12 2.97
CA PRO A 243 -10.69 8.61 2.49
C PRO A 243 -9.59 8.42 3.55
N ILE A 244 -8.40 7.98 3.12
CA ILE A 244 -7.25 7.77 4.01
C ILE A 244 -6.06 8.57 3.50
N TYR A 245 -5.53 9.44 4.35
CA TYR A 245 -4.36 10.25 4.03
C TYR A 245 -3.08 9.59 4.52
N ASN A 246 -2.13 9.41 3.61
CA ASN A 246 -0.79 8.94 3.89
C ASN A 246 0.19 10.11 3.81
N GLY A 247 0.59 10.62 4.97
CA GLY A 247 1.54 11.74 5.10
C GLY A 247 2.98 11.26 5.09
N ALA A 248 3.83 11.93 4.30
CA ALA A 248 5.28 11.84 4.40
C ALA A 248 5.77 12.82 5.47
N SER A 249 5.95 12.32 6.69
CA SER A 249 6.60 13.09 7.76
C SER A 249 8.09 13.27 7.44
N PRO A 250 8.70 14.43 7.77
CA PRO A 250 10.16 14.64 7.66
C PRO A 250 11.00 13.59 8.40
N SER A 251 10.43 12.92 9.41
CA SER A 251 11.10 11.83 10.12
C SER A 251 11.20 10.52 9.33
N GLY A 252 10.54 10.40 8.17
CA GLY A 252 10.42 9.15 7.43
C GLY A 252 9.49 8.12 8.09
N PHE A 253 8.91 8.41 9.25
CA PHE A 253 7.95 7.52 9.90
C PHE A 253 6.55 7.61 9.28
N GLY A 254 6.19 8.79 8.77
CA GLY A 254 4.88 9.06 8.19
C GLY A 254 3.74 9.16 9.19
N THR A 255 2.54 9.39 8.66
CA THR A 255 1.30 9.50 9.43
C THR A 255 0.16 8.99 8.57
N THR A 256 -0.75 8.21 9.14
CA THR A 256 -2.02 7.86 8.50
C THR A 256 -3.15 8.65 9.16
N VAL A 257 -4.08 9.18 8.39
CA VAL A 257 -5.32 9.79 8.90
C VAL A 257 -6.51 9.11 8.24
N PHE A 258 -7.38 8.54 9.04
CA PHE A 258 -8.65 7.97 8.61
C PHE A 258 -9.69 9.09 8.65
N GLY A 259 -10.27 9.43 7.48
CA GLY A 259 -11.30 10.45 7.39
C GLY A 259 -12.61 10.06 8.06
N ASP A 260 -13.34 11.05 8.57
CA ASP A 260 -14.69 10.90 9.14
C ASP A 260 -15.79 10.69 8.08
#